data_AF-A0A9W7IUI3-F1
#
_entry.id   AF-A0A9W7IUI3-F1
#
_cell.length_a   1.000
_cell.length_b   1.000
_cell.length_c   1.000
_cell.angle_alpha   90.00
_cell.angle_beta   90.00
_cell.angle_gamma   90.00
#
_symmetry.space_group_name_H-M   'P 1'
#
loop_
_entity.id
_entity.type
_entity.pdbx_description
1 polymer ?
#
loop_
_entity_poly.entity_id
_entity_poly.type
_entity_poly.pdbx_seq_one_letter_code
_entity_poly.pdbx_strand_id
1 'polypeptide(L)'
;MRISWMFFSLMLLLASATEFGPELAKNGAYAGRIPEHTCHKVIETNSCQLHKCMKECSKQPAGLGCCRDNICYCTYFCKDPPM
;
A
#
# COMPACT_ATOMS: atom_id res chain seq x y z
N MET A 1 -24.00 28.21 -29.58
CA MET A 1 -22.73 28.30 -28.82
C MET A 1 -22.80 27.82 -27.37
N ARG A 2 -23.93 27.27 -26.88
CA ARG A 2 -24.09 26.87 -25.46
C ARG A 2 -23.80 25.39 -25.18
N ILE A 3 -24.00 24.55 -26.19
CA ILE A 3 -23.80 23.09 -26.14
C ILE A 3 -22.31 22.73 -26.15
N SER A 4 -21.50 23.45 -26.94
CA SER A 4 -20.05 23.23 -27.05
C SER A 4 -19.32 23.41 -25.72
N TRP A 5 -19.78 24.33 -24.88
CA TRP A 5 -19.17 24.59 -23.57
C TRP A 5 -19.45 23.46 -22.57
N MET A 6 -20.65 22.87 -22.62
CA MET A 6 -21.00 21.73 -21.77
C MET A 6 -20.14 20.50 -22.10
N PHE A 7 -19.87 20.25 -23.39
CA PHE A 7 -18.99 19.17 -23.81
C PHE A 7 -17.54 19.39 -23.39
N PHE A 8 -17.06 20.64 -23.45
CA PHE A 8 -15.72 20.99 -22.99
C PHE A 8 -15.55 20.75 -21.49
N SER A 9 -16.53 21.19 -20.69
CA SER A 9 -16.54 20.95 -19.24
C SER A 9 -16.59 19.45 -18.89
N LEU A 10 -17.34 18.66 -19.66
CA LEU A 10 -17.41 17.21 -19.46
C LEU A 10 -16.07 16.53 -19.76
N MET A 11 -15.38 16.93 -20.82
CA MET A 11 -14.05 16.40 -21.17
C MET A 11 -12.98 16.76 -20.12
N LEU A 12 -13.03 17.97 -19.56
CA LEU A 12 -12.16 18.39 -18.45
C LEU A 12 -12.39 17.53 -17.19
N LEU A 13 -13.65 17.22 -16.87
CA LEU A 13 -14.01 16.36 -15.75
C LEU A 13 -13.49 14.92 -15.93
N LEU A 14 -13.63 14.33 -17.13
CA LEU A 14 -13.09 13.00 -17.42
C LEU A 14 -11.56 12.96 -17.36
N ALA A 15 -10.87 14.03 -17.77
CA ALA A 15 -9.41 14.12 -17.68
C ALA A 15 -8.90 14.17 -16.23
N SER A 16 -9.66 14.75 -15.30
CA SER A 16 -9.28 14.79 -13.87
C SER A 16 -9.43 13.45 -13.14
N ALA A 17 -10.15 12.48 -13.72
CA ALA A 17 -10.40 11.18 -13.09
C ALA A 17 -9.24 10.19 -13.25
N THR A 18 -8.25 10.47 -14.11
CA THR A 18 -7.18 9.52 -14.44
C THR A 18 -5.95 9.58 -13.51
N GLU A 19 -5.88 10.52 -12.56
CA GLU A 19 -4.66 10.73 -11.77
C GLU A 19 -4.72 10.22 -10.32
N PHE A 20 -5.81 9.58 -9.90
CA PHE A 20 -5.87 8.93 -8.58
C PHE A 20 -5.67 7.43 -8.72
N GLY A 21 -4.50 7.03 -9.21
CA GLY A 21 -3.96 5.74 -8.79
C GLY A 21 -3.76 5.79 -7.28
N PRO A 22 -4.04 4.71 -6.53
CA PRO A 22 -3.63 4.65 -5.14
C PRO A 22 -2.09 4.59 -5.17
N GLU A 23 -1.44 5.75 -5.13
CA GLU A 23 -0.10 5.91 -4.57
C GLU A 23 -0.25 5.43 -3.13
N LEU A 24 -0.17 4.11 -3.00
CA LEU A 24 -0.36 3.37 -1.79
C LEU A 24 0.76 3.78 -0.86
N ALA A 25 0.49 4.83 -0.08
CA ALA A 25 1.24 5.26 1.09
C ALA A 25 2.70 4.83 1.02
N LYS A 26 3.51 5.49 0.18
CA LYS A 26 4.97 5.31 0.16
C LYS A 26 5.60 5.52 1.54
N ASN A 27 4.86 6.18 2.43
CA ASN A 27 5.14 6.29 3.86
C ASN A 27 3.89 5.81 4.63
N GLY A 28 3.60 4.51 4.61
CA GLY A 28 2.77 3.92 5.66
C GLY A 28 3.39 4.35 6.99
N ALA A 29 2.68 5.22 7.71
CA ALA A 29 3.16 5.88 8.89
C ALA A 29 3.96 4.90 9.75
N TYR A 30 5.25 5.16 9.97
CA TYR A 30 5.97 4.60 11.10
C TYR A 30 5.31 5.19 12.36
N ALA A 31 4.10 4.74 12.69
CA ALA A 31 3.70 4.65 14.08
C ALA A 31 4.80 3.77 14.68
N GLY A 32 5.70 4.38 15.45
CA GLY A 32 6.96 3.79 15.86
C GLY A 32 6.70 2.41 16.43
N ARG A 33 7.00 1.37 15.65
CA ARG A 33 6.84 0.00 16.13
C ARG A 33 7.94 -0.25 17.16
N ILE A 34 7.58 -0.79 18.31
CA ILE A 34 8.53 -1.11 19.37
C ILE A 34 9.39 -2.30 18.88
N PRO A 35 10.72 -2.12 18.71
CA PRO A 35 11.59 -3.13 18.11
C PRO A 35 11.50 -4.49 18.80
N GLU A 36 11.37 -4.52 20.12
CA GLU A 36 11.32 -5.73 20.94
C GLU A 36 10.03 -6.56 20.75
N HIS A 37 9.00 -5.95 20.17
CA HIS A 37 7.69 -6.56 19.88
C HIS A 37 7.47 -6.78 18.38
N THR A 38 8.40 -6.32 17.55
CA THR A 38 8.29 -6.35 16.10
C THR A 38 9.14 -7.47 15.53
N CYS A 39 8.54 -8.26 14.65
CA CYS A 39 9.23 -9.29 13.91
C CYS A 39 9.14 -9.03 12.41
N HIS A 40 10.15 -9.53 11.70
CA HIS A 40 10.26 -9.41 10.26
C HIS A 40 10.27 -10.80 9.64
N LYS A 41 9.62 -10.94 8.48
CA LYS A 41 9.66 -12.15 7.67
C LYS A 41 9.94 -11.77 6.23
N VAL A 42 10.88 -12.48 5.62
CA VAL A 42 11.27 -12.30 4.22
C VAL A 42 10.69 -13.45 3.40
N ILE A 43 10.05 -13.12 2.29
CA ILE A 43 9.47 -14.08 1.36
C ILE A 43 10.06 -13.79 -0.02
N GLU A 44 10.92 -14.70 -0.49
CA GLU A 44 11.44 -14.64 -1.85
C GLU A 44 10.36 -15.03 -2.85
N THR A 45 10.25 -14.25 -3.92
CA THR A 45 9.26 -14.45 -4.98
C THR A 45 9.91 -14.23 -6.33
N ASN A 46 9.40 -14.83 -7.41
CA ASN A 46 9.92 -14.52 -8.75
C ASN A 46 9.57 -13.09 -9.20
N SER A 47 8.46 -12.56 -8.70
CA SER A 47 7.99 -11.18 -8.92
C SER A 47 7.18 -10.78 -7.70
N CYS A 48 7.59 -9.69 -7.05
CA CYS A 48 6.90 -9.22 -5.85
C CYS A 48 5.63 -8.45 -6.24
N GLN A 49 4.48 -9.10 -6.11
CA GLN A 49 3.19 -8.45 -6.29
C GLN A 49 2.72 -7.86 -4.95
N LEU A 50 2.68 -6.53 -4.85
CA LEU A 50 2.38 -5.82 -3.60
C LEU A 50 1.08 -6.29 -2.94
N HIS A 51 0.00 -6.45 -3.70
CA HIS A 51 -1.28 -6.91 -3.16
C HIS A 51 -1.20 -8.33 -2.56
N LYS A 52 -0.48 -9.23 -3.23
CA LYS A 52 -0.25 -10.60 -2.74
C LYS A 52 0.65 -10.59 -1.50
N CYS A 53 1.71 -9.77 -1.53
CA CYS A 53 2.61 -9.57 -0.39
C CYS A 53 1.84 -9.06 0.83
N MET A 54 1.05 -8.00 0.69
CA MET A 54 0.22 -7.48 1.78
C MET A 54 -0.78 -8.50 2.30
N LYS A 55 -1.46 -9.25 1.42
CA LYS A 55 -2.42 -10.29 1.82
C LYS A 55 -1.77 -11.45 2.59
N GLU A 56 -0.54 -11.82 2.23
CA GLU A 56 0.21 -12.82 2.97
C GLU A 56 0.70 -12.28 4.32
N CYS A 57 1.17 -11.02 4.36
CA CYS A 57 1.62 -10.38 5.59
C CYS A 57 0.46 -10.04 6.54
N SER A 58 -0.76 -9.83 6.04
CA SER A 58 -1.93 -9.54 6.88
C SER A 58 -2.43 -10.75 7.68
N LYS A 59 -1.87 -11.95 7.42
CA LYS A 59 -2.13 -13.13 8.24
C LYS A 59 -1.46 -13.04 9.61
N GLN A 60 -0.47 -12.17 9.76
CA GLN A 60 0.18 -11.88 11.04
C GLN A 60 -0.47 -10.68 11.75
N PRO A 61 -0.36 -10.58 13.09
CA PRO A 61 -0.92 -9.47 13.86
C PRO A 61 -0.35 -8.11 13.40
N ALA A 62 -1.24 -7.21 12.97
CA ALA A 62 -0.91 -5.91 12.37
C ALA A 62 0.21 -5.99 11.30
N GLY A 63 0.22 -7.09 10.55
CA GLY A 63 1.25 -7.36 9.57
C GLY A 63 1.10 -6.50 8.33
N LEU A 64 2.20 -5.87 7.93
CA LEU A 64 2.30 -5.04 6.73
C LEU A 64 3.36 -5.62 5.81
N GLY A 65 3.06 -5.68 4.52
CA GLY A 65 3.96 -6.16 3.49
C GLY A 65 4.49 -5.03 2.61
N CYS A 66 5.79 -5.06 2.33
CA CYS A 66 6.45 -4.16 1.40
C CYS A 66 7.22 -4.98 0.36
N CYS A 67 7.10 -4.60 -0.91
CA CYS A 67 7.91 -5.20 -1.96
C CYS A 67 9.20 -4.38 -2.17
N ARG A 68 10.34 -5.08 -2.24
CA ARG A 68 11.60 -4.52 -2.71
C ARG A 68 12.24 -5.55 -3.63
N ASP A 69 12.38 -5.20 -4.90
CA ASP A 69 12.76 -6.12 -5.98
C ASP A 69 11.83 -7.34 -6.03
N ASN A 70 12.40 -8.53 -5.97
CA ASN A 70 11.72 -9.81 -6.00
C ASN A 70 11.41 -10.35 -4.58
N ILE A 71 11.51 -9.50 -3.57
CA ILE A 71 11.39 -9.87 -2.17
C ILE A 71 10.21 -9.15 -1.52
N CYS A 72 9.36 -9.92 -0.86
CA CYS A 72 8.31 -9.41 0.00
C CYS A 72 8.79 -9.39 1.45
N TYR A 73 8.85 -8.19 2.03
CA TYR A 73 9.22 -7.94 3.42
C TYR A 73 7.94 -7.76 4.24
N CYS A 74 7.65 -8.71 5.11
CA CYS A 74 6.60 -8.57 6.10
C CYS A 74 7.17 -8.02 7.40
N THR A 75 6.47 -7.06 8.00
CA THR A 75 6.72 -6.57 9.37
C THR A 75 5.43 -6.69 10.17
N TYR A 76 5.48 -7.35 11.33
CA TYR A 76 4.31 -7.67 12.15
C TYR A 76 4.65 -7.68 13.64
N PHE A 77 3.63 -7.59 14.50
CA PHE A 77 3.83 -7.77 15.94
C PHE A 77 3.90 -9.26 16.28
N CYS A 78 5.01 -9.69 16.88
CA CYS A 78 5.17 -11.05 17.39
C CYS A 78 4.95 -11.18 18.90
N LYS A 79 4.84 -10.04 19.58
CA LYS A 79 4.38 -9.92 20.96
C LYS A 79 3.38 -8.79 21.02
N ASP A 80 2.39 -8.90 21.90
CA ASP A 80 1.46 -7.81 22.13
C ASP A 80 2.25 -6.56 22.57
N PRO A 81 2.08 -5.41 21.90
CA PRO A 81 2.72 -4.18 22.34
C PRO A 81 2.15 -3.79 23.72
N PRO A 82 2.95 -3.15 24.59
CA PRO A 82 2.42 -2.56 25.82
C PRO A 82 1.27 -1.60 25.49
N MET A 83 0.20 -1.71 26.28
CA MET A 83 -1.00 -0.87 26.17
C MET A 83 -0.74 0.56 26.64
#